data_AF-A0A9X1MHM8-F1
#
_entry.id   AF-A0A9X1MHM8-F1
#
_cell.length_a   1.000
_cell.length_b   1.000
_cell.length_c   1.000
_cell.angle_alpha   90.00
_cell.angle_beta   90.00
_cell.angle_gamma   90.00
#
_symmetry.space_group_name_H-M   'P 1'
#
loop_
_entity.id
_entity.type
_entity.pdbx_description
1 polymer ?
#
loop_
_entity_poly.entity_id
_entity_poly.type
_entity_poly.pdbx_seq_one_letter_code
_entity_poly.pdbx_strand_id
1 'polypeptide(L)'
;MSTIKLSCHPDETFNSRHDYAGIYVQGGNGIVIGFKDPAPARHTSFVECFPDGAFIRGEGASVAEADEQCWSKLRAYLDCPGHEWVPVRPDGPAGTCSRCQTRRSDAFTPEELGLFCTRCQAPTFERAIGDPDRTLLCDGCDPKTAYSEAAVLAMFSFEPDSAEFMKRLDAVCDGTATEDPEALDWAYRHLEMKEPRTI
;
A
#
# COMPACT_ATOMS: atom_id res chain seq x y z
N MET A 1 -3.64 30.45 -3.86
CA MET A 1 -2.28 29.98 -4.20
C MET A 1 -1.81 29.13 -3.03
N SER A 2 -1.29 27.94 -3.31
CA SER A 2 -0.79 27.00 -2.30
C SER A 2 0.73 26.86 -2.38
N THR A 3 1.37 26.60 -1.25
CA THR A 3 2.81 26.31 -1.19
C THR A 3 3.00 24.80 -1.08
N ILE A 4 3.73 24.24 -2.05
CA ILE A 4 4.06 22.81 -2.12
C ILE A 4 5.46 22.61 -1.52
N LYS A 5 5.56 21.72 -0.52
CA LYS A 5 6.86 21.31 0.04
C LYS A 5 7.50 20.22 -0.84
N LEU A 6 8.79 20.33 -1.12
CA LEU A 6 9.51 19.35 -1.93
C LEU A 6 10.10 18.26 -1.03
N SER A 7 9.68 17.01 -1.19
CA SER A 7 9.99 15.90 -0.28
C SER A 7 11.47 15.50 -0.25
N CYS A 8 12.21 15.69 -1.35
CA CYS A 8 13.65 15.44 -1.41
C CYS A 8 14.52 16.65 -1.01
N HIS A 9 13.90 17.83 -0.90
CA HIS A 9 14.56 19.10 -0.56
C HIS A 9 13.65 19.87 0.39
N PRO A 10 13.61 19.49 1.69
CA PRO A 10 12.60 19.98 2.63
C PRO A 10 12.65 21.50 2.86
N ASP A 11 13.79 22.13 2.57
CA ASP A 11 13.98 23.58 2.62
C ASP A 11 13.51 24.31 1.34
N GLU A 12 13.20 23.55 0.29
CA GLU A 12 12.69 24.08 -0.97
C GLU A 12 11.16 23.98 -1.04
N THR A 13 10.57 25.02 -1.61
CA THR A 13 9.13 25.08 -1.84
C THR A 13 8.83 25.54 -3.25
N PHE A 14 7.70 25.08 -3.78
CA PHE A 14 7.14 25.55 -5.03
C PHE A 14 5.83 26.28 -4.75
N ASN A 15 5.71 27.53 -5.21
CA ASN A 15 4.48 28.30 -5.10
C ASN A 15 3.56 27.95 -6.27
N SER A 16 2.56 27.13 -6.00
CA SER A 16 1.55 26.75 -6.99
C SER A 16 0.71 27.97 -7.37
N ARG A 17 0.39 28.05 -8.67
CA ARG A 17 -0.60 29.02 -9.17
C ARG A 17 -2.02 28.64 -8.78
N HIS A 18 -2.23 27.38 -8.41
CA HIS A 18 -3.53 26.84 -8.04
C HIS A 18 -3.78 26.97 -6.55
N ASP A 19 -5.06 26.85 -6.19
CA ASP A 19 -5.51 26.88 -4.80
C ASP A 19 -6.08 25.52 -4.40
N TYR A 20 -5.26 24.71 -3.74
CA TYR A 20 -5.64 23.41 -3.21
C TYR A 20 -6.63 23.48 -2.04
N ALA A 21 -7.11 24.67 -1.66
CA ALA A 21 -8.21 24.86 -0.70
C ALA A 21 -7.99 24.12 0.64
N GLY A 22 -6.73 24.07 1.10
CA GLY A 22 -6.34 23.41 2.34
C GLY A 22 -6.07 21.91 2.23
N ILE A 23 -6.23 21.30 1.05
CA ILE A 23 -5.83 19.91 0.79
C ILE A 23 -4.30 19.81 0.94
N TYR A 24 -3.84 18.78 1.67
CA TYR A 24 -2.42 18.49 1.78
C TYR A 24 -1.83 18.19 0.40
N VAL A 25 -0.74 18.88 0.06
CA VAL A 25 -0.04 18.78 -1.22
C VAL A 25 1.46 18.72 -0.98
N GLN A 26 2.13 17.81 -1.69
CA GLN A 26 3.59 17.69 -1.71
C GLN A 26 4.07 17.47 -3.13
N GLY A 27 5.36 17.67 -3.37
CA GLY A 27 5.97 17.44 -4.68
C GLY A 27 7.43 17.06 -4.56
N GLY A 28 8.08 16.85 -5.70
CA GLY A 28 9.49 16.52 -5.73
C GLY A 28 9.91 15.93 -7.07
N ASN A 29 11.06 15.27 -7.05
CA ASN A 29 11.57 14.50 -8.18
C ASN A 29 11.66 13.03 -7.78
N GLY A 30 11.32 12.13 -8.68
CA GLY A 30 11.31 10.70 -8.43
C GLY A 30 11.62 9.89 -9.67
N ILE A 31 11.66 8.57 -9.48
CA ILE A 31 11.80 7.59 -10.55
C ILE A 31 10.50 6.81 -10.64
N VAL A 32 9.91 6.76 -11.83
CA VAL A 32 8.81 5.84 -12.13
C VAL A 32 9.44 4.56 -12.64
N ILE A 33 9.27 3.47 -11.88
CA ILE A 33 9.71 2.14 -12.27
C ILE A 33 8.58 1.51 -13.10
N GLY A 34 8.82 1.32 -14.40
CA GLY A 34 7.91 0.57 -15.26
C GLY A 34 8.00 -0.92 -14.96
N PHE A 35 6.88 -1.54 -14.59
CA PHE A 35 6.82 -3.00 -14.35
C PHE A 35 6.47 -3.81 -15.61
N LYS A 36 6.35 -3.16 -16.76
CA LYS A 36 6.09 -3.80 -18.06
C LYS A 36 7.19 -3.43 -19.05
N ASP A 37 7.82 -4.43 -19.66
CA ASP A 37 8.68 -4.25 -20.83
C ASP A 37 7.82 -3.66 -22.00
N PRO A 38 8.24 -2.57 -22.67
CA PRO A 38 9.53 -1.91 -22.61
C PRO A 38 9.58 -0.61 -21.81
N ALA A 39 8.62 -0.33 -20.92
CA ALA A 39 8.58 0.93 -20.19
C ALA A 39 9.83 1.08 -19.30
N PRO A 40 10.84 1.87 -19.71
CA PRO A 40 12.07 1.96 -18.94
C PRO A 40 11.79 2.79 -17.69
N ALA A 41 12.62 2.58 -16.66
CA ALA A 41 12.64 3.50 -15.54
C ALA A 41 12.88 4.92 -16.06
N ARG A 42 12.05 5.88 -15.64
CA ARG A 42 12.19 7.28 -16.05
C ARG A 42 12.19 8.21 -14.86
N HIS A 43 13.02 9.25 -14.94
CA HIS A 43 12.95 10.37 -14.02
C HIS A 43 11.71 11.21 -14.31
N THR A 44 11.08 11.74 -13.27
CA THR A 44 9.94 12.65 -13.38
C THR A 44 9.92 13.59 -12.20
N SER A 45 9.44 14.82 -12.41
CA SER A 45 8.89 15.60 -11.31
C SER A 45 7.48 15.11 -11.02
N PHE A 46 7.05 15.23 -9.76
CA PHE A 46 5.70 14.90 -9.32
C PHE A 46 5.14 15.96 -8.38
N VAL A 47 3.82 16.07 -8.39
CA VAL A 47 3.02 16.78 -7.38
C VAL A 47 1.86 15.86 -7.02
N GLU A 48 1.59 15.69 -5.74
CA GLU A 48 0.53 14.83 -5.26
C GLU A 48 -0.27 15.52 -4.16
N CYS A 49 -1.58 15.30 -4.21
CA CYS A 49 -2.53 15.82 -3.24
C CYS A 49 -3.44 14.70 -2.74
N PHE A 50 -3.96 14.90 -1.53
CA PHE A 50 -4.68 13.89 -0.76
C PHE A 50 -6.06 14.39 -0.35
N PRO A 51 -6.99 14.56 -1.31
CA PRO A 51 -8.40 14.81 -0.99
C PRO A 51 -9.03 13.58 -0.32
N ASP A 52 -10.26 13.73 0.19
CA ASP A 52 -10.92 12.70 0.99
C ASP A 52 -10.94 11.32 0.32
N GLY A 53 -10.26 10.36 0.96
CA GLY A 53 -10.15 8.98 0.48
C GLY A 53 -9.49 8.79 -0.88
N ALA A 54 -8.76 9.76 -1.43
CA ALA A 54 -8.13 9.63 -2.74
C ALA A 54 -6.67 10.11 -2.78
N PHE A 55 -5.91 9.47 -3.67
CA PHE A 55 -4.53 9.82 -3.96
C PHE A 55 -4.43 10.31 -5.41
N ILE A 56 -4.11 11.59 -5.58
CA ILE A 56 -4.04 12.22 -6.91
C ILE A 56 -2.62 12.71 -7.16
N ARG A 57 -1.95 12.09 -8.13
CA ARG A 57 -0.59 12.44 -8.54
C ARG A 57 -0.54 12.95 -9.96
N GLY A 58 0.05 14.13 -10.13
CA GLY A 58 0.51 14.68 -11.39
C GLY A 58 2.00 14.40 -11.59
N GLU A 59 2.40 14.17 -12.84
CA GLU A 59 3.79 13.94 -13.24
C GLU A 59 4.11 14.80 -14.47
N GLY A 60 5.35 15.29 -14.54
CA GLY A 60 5.84 16.11 -15.64
C GLY A 60 7.37 16.20 -15.66
N ALA A 61 7.90 16.91 -16.66
CA ALA A 61 9.34 17.18 -16.76
C ALA A 61 9.80 18.25 -15.75
N SER A 62 8.86 19.01 -15.18
CA SER A 62 9.11 19.99 -14.12
C SER A 62 8.02 19.93 -13.05
N VAL A 63 8.30 20.50 -11.87
CA VAL A 63 7.30 20.62 -10.78
C VAL A 63 6.08 21.43 -11.24
N ALA A 64 6.26 22.45 -12.08
CA ALA A 64 5.15 23.24 -12.62
C ALA A 64 4.24 22.45 -13.56
N GLU A 65 4.79 21.57 -14.41
CA GLU A 65 4.00 20.67 -15.24
C GLU A 65 3.27 19.61 -14.40
N ALA A 66 3.95 19.09 -13.38
CA ALA A 66 3.37 18.13 -12.45
C ALA A 66 2.23 18.77 -11.61
N ASP A 67 2.39 20.02 -11.16
CA ASP A 67 1.37 20.83 -10.49
C ASP A 67 0.14 21.00 -11.37
N GLU A 68 0.33 21.37 -12.63
CA GLU A 68 -0.78 21.51 -13.59
C GLU A 68 -1.55 20.19 -13.79
N GLN A 69 -0.82 19.09 -13.97
CA GLN A 69 -1.45 17.79 -14.15
C GLN A 69 -2.16 17.32 -12.88
N CYS A 70 -1.58 17.54 -11.70
CA CYS A 70 -2.18 17.20 -10.41
C CYS A 70 -3.47 18.00 -10.21
N TRP A 71 -3.42 19.30 -10.45
CA TRP A 71 -4.56 20.19 -10.34
C TRP A 71 -5.70 19.80 -11.29
N SER A 72 -5.40 19.52 -12.56
CA SER A 72 -6.39 19.07 -13.53
C SER A 72 -7.10 17.78 -13.08
N LYS A 73 -6.35 16.81 -12.56
CA LYS A 73 -6.91 15.58 -11.99
C LYS A 73 -7.75 15.83 -10.73
N LEU A 74 -7.32 16.75 -9.86
CA LEU A 74 -8.06 17.16 -8.68
C LEU A 74 -9.40 17.82 -9.06
N ARG A 75 -9.39 18.70 -10.07
CA ARG A 75 -10.62 19.30 -10.60
C ARG A 75 -11.57 18.25 -11.15
N ALA A 76 -11.07 17.31 -11.95
CA ALA A 76 -11.88 16.19 -12.44
C ALA A 76 -12.49 15.34 -11.32
N TYR A 77 -11.76 15.15 -10.21
CA TYR A 77 -12.26 14.48 -9.01
C TYR A 77 -13.36 15.30 -8.32
N LEU A 78 -13.10 16.57 -8.01
CA LEU A 78 -14.03 17.44 -7.30
C LEU A 78 -15.30 17.75 -8.10
N ASP A 79 -15.18 17.84 -9.42
CA ASP A 79 -16.28 18.13 -10.34
C ASP A 79 -17.01 16.86 -10.79
N CYS A 80 -16.62 15.68 -10.28
CA CYS A 80 -17.30 14.43 -10.56
C CYS A 80 -18.71 14.45 -9.92
N PRO A 81 -19.81 14.29 -10.69
CA PRO A 81 -21.19 14.39 -10.16
C PRO A 81 -21.58 13.22 -9.22
N GLY A 82 -20.65 12.31 -8.97
CA GLY A 82 -20.79 11.13 -8.13
C GLY A 82 -19.78 10.08 -8.59
N HIS A 83 -18.93 9.62 -7.67
CA HIS A 83 -17.91 8.62 -7.99
C HIS A 83 -18.56 7.25 -8.16
N GLU A 84 -18.30 6.64 -9.32
CA GLU A 84 -18.77 5.30 -9.66
C GLU A 84 -17.54 4.40 -9.80
N TRP A 85 -17.23 3.68 -8.73
CA TRP A 85 -16.02 2.89 -8.64
C TRP A 85 -16.15 1.58 -9.42
N VAL A 86 -15.11 1.23 -10.16
CA VAL A 86 -14.94 -0.07 -10.81
C VAL A 86 -13.67 -0.72 -10.26
N PRO A 87 -13.69 -2.02 -9.90
CA PRO A 87 -12.52 -2.70 -9.38
C PRO A 87 -11.34 -2.66 -10.35
N VAL A 88 -10.15 -2.32 -9.86
CA VAL A 88 -8.90 -2.40 -10.66
C VAL A 88 -8.49 -3.86 -10.86
N ARG A 89 -8.77 -4.69 -9.85
CA ARG A 89 -8.56 -6.13 -9.84
C ARG A 89 -9.76 -6.79 -9.14
N PRO A 90 -10.13 -8.03 -9.49
CA PRO A 90 -11.27 -8.71 -8.89
C PRO A 90 -11.05 -9.05 -7.40
N ASP A 91 -9.80 -9.01 -6.93
CA ASP A 91 -9.35 -9.52 -5.65
C ASP A 91 -8.69 -8.45 -4.77
N GLY A 92 -9.13 -7.20 -4.86
CA GLY A 92 -8.64 -6.22 -3.90
C GLY A 92 -9.39 -4.92 -3.86
N PRO A 93 -9.04 -4.10 -2.87
CA PRO A 93 -9.85 -2.96 -2.47
C PRO A 93 -9.78 -1.78 -3.44
N ALA A 94 -8.79 -1.77 -4.34
CA ALA A 94 -8.55 -0.63 -5.20
C ALA A 94 -9.59 -0.53 -6.33
N GLY A 95 -10.12 0.67 -6.51
CA GLY A 95 -11.05 1.01 -7.57
C GLY A 95 -10.61 2.23 -8.38
N THR A 96 -11.08 2.29 -9.62
CA THR A 96 -10.98 3.47 -10.48
C THR A 96 -12.38 3.97 -10.77
N CYS A 97 -12.63 5.27 -10.59
CA CYS A 97 -13.90 5.86 -10.94
C CYS A 97 -14.09 5.84 -12.47
N SER A 98 -15.19 5.25 -12.97
CA SER A 98 -15.48 5.15 -14.41
C SER A 98 -15.65 6.53 -15.09
N ARG A 99 -15.97 7.56 -14.30
CA ARG A 99 -16.28 8.92 -14.78
C ARG A 99 -15.06 9.83 -14.78
N CYS A 100 -14.41 9.99 -13.63
CA CYS A 100 -13.28 10.91 -13.46
C CYS A 100 -11.91 10.24 -13.52
N GLN A 101 -11.85 8.91 -13.62
CA GLN A 101 -10.61 8.12 -13.68
C GLN A 101 -9.68 8.26 -12.45
N THR A 102 -10.15 8.89 -11.38
CA THR A 102 -9.45 8.91 -10.09
C THR A 102 -9.37 7.51 -9.52
N ARG A 103 -8.25 7.19 -8.87
CA ARG A 103 -8.02 5.92 -8.19
C ARG A 103 -8.18 6.09 -6.68
N ARG A 104 -8.78 5.10 -6.05
CA ARG A 104 -8.92 4.96 -4.60
C ARG A 104 -8.42 3.58 -4.19
N SER A 105 -7.63 3.50 -3.11
CA SER A 105 -7.04 2.24 -2.65
C SER A 105 -8.01 1.37 -1.85
N ASP A 106 -9.06 1.96 -1.30
CA ASP A 106 -10.08 1.41 -0.40
C ASP A 106 -11.49 1.63 -0.96
N ALA A 107 -11.66 1.47 -2.28
CA ALA A 107 -12.93 1.72 -2.97
C ALA A 107 -13.98 0.62 -2.72
N PHE A 108 -13.53 -0.57 -2.34
CA PHE A 108 -14.38 -1.74 -2.09
C PHE A 108 -14.03 -2.40 -0.76
N THR A 109 -15.05 -2.96 -0.09
CA THR A 109 -14.87 -3.92 0.99
C THR A 109 -14.76 -5.36 0.45
N PRO A 110 -14.26 -6.32 1.23
CA PRO A 110 -14.23 -7.72 0.79
C PRO A 110 -15.63 -8.27 0.46
N GLU A 111 -16.65 -7.90 1.23
CA GLU A 111 -18.03 -8.34 1.04
C GLU A 111 -18.62 -7.89 -0.30
N GLU A 112 -18.37 -6.64 -0.69
CA GLU A 112 -18.81 -6.10 -1.98
C GLU A 112 -18.20 -6.87 -3.17
N LEU A 113 -17.02 -7.45 -2.97
CA LEU A 113 -16.31 -8.26 -3.97
C LEU A 113 -16.54 -9.78 -3.79
N GLY A 114 -17.34 -10.19 -2.81
CA GLY A 114 -17.60 -11.60 -2.53
C GLY A 114 -16.37 -12.38 -2.03
N LEU A 115 -15.43 -11.70 -1.37
CA LEU A 115 -14.17 -12.26 -0.90
C LEU A 115 -14.29 -12.65 0.59
N PHE A 116 -14.25 -13.95 0.85
CA PHE A 116 -14.41 -14.51 2.19
C PHE A 116 -13.34 -15.57 2.48
N CYS A 117 -12.91 -15.62 3.75
CA CYS A 117 -12.00 -16.63 4.23
C CYS A 117 -12.60 -18.03 4.02
N THR A 118 -11.85 -18.92 3.38
CA THR A 118 -12.32 -20.29 3.08
C THR A 118 -12.57 -21.12 4.35
N ARG A 119 -11.95 -20.75 5.48
CA ARG A 119 -12.06 -21.47 6.77
C ARG A 119 -13.18 -20.96 7.67
N CYS A 120 -13.26 -19.65 7.92
CA CYS A 120 -14.22 -19.07 8.87
C CYS A 120 -15.30 -18.20 8.22
N GLN A 121 -15.26 -18.00 6.90
CA GLN A 121 -16.18 -17.14 6.15
C GLN A 121 -16.16 -15.66 6.58
N ALA A 122 -15.15 -15.22 7.35
CA ALA A 122 -14.95 -13.81 7.62
C ALA A 122 -14.56 -13.07 6.31
N PRO A 123 -15.10 -11.86 6.07
CA PRO A 123 -14.68 -11.02 4.95
C PRO A 123 -13.18 -10.73 5.00
N THR A 124 -12.46 -10.92 3.90
CA THR A 124 -11.00 -10.70 3.88
C THR A 124 -10.46 -10.43 2.48
N PHE A 125 -9.45 -9.55 2.38
CA PHE A 125 -8.59 -9.43 1.20
C PHE A 125 -7.35 -10.34 1.25
N GLU A 126 -7.11 -10.91 2.43
CA GLU A 126 -5.89 -11.64 2.73
C GLU A 126 -5.86 -12.99 2.03
N ARG A 127 -4.63 -13.36 1.63
CA ARG A 127 -4.33 -14.59 0.93
C ARG A 127 -3.34 -15.39 1.76
N ALA A 128 -3.49 -16.70 1.72
CA ALA A 128 -2.62 -17.62 2.42
C ALA A 128 -1.15 -17.36 2.05
N ILE A 129 -0.30 -17.21 3.05
CA ILE A 129 1.10 -16.82 2.89
C ILE A 129 1.87 -17.97 2.24
N GLY A 130 2.56 -17.65 1.14
CA GLY A 130 3.31 -18.63 0.34
C GLY A 130 2.43 -19.65 -0.40
N ASP A 131 1.11 -19.41 -0.52
CA ASP A 131 0.22 -20.28 -1.29
C ASP A 131 0.13 -19.84 -2.77
N PRO A 132 0.64 -20.65 -3.72
CA PRO A 132 0.55 -20.33 -5.14
C PRO A 132 -0.88 -20.33 -5.68
N ASP A 133 -1.80 -21.07 -5.05
CA ASP A 133 -3.21 -21.14 -5.46
C ASP A 133 -4.01 -19.93 -4.97
N ARG A 134 -3.37 -19.06 -4.18
CA ARG A 134 -3.92 -17.81 -3.67
C ARG A 134 -5.21 -18.02 -2.87
N THR A 135 -5.28 -19.05 -2.02
CA THR A 135 -6.42 -19.31 -1.13
C THR A 135 -6.70 -18.09 -0.24
N LEU A 136 -7.97 -17.71 -0.06
CA LEU A 136 -8.35 -16.64 0.86
C LEU A 136 -8.37 -17.15 2.30
N LEU A 137 -7.43 -16.70 3.13
CA LEU A 137 -7.41 -16.95 4.57
C LEU A 137 -7.27 -15.61 5.29
N CYS A 138 -8.13 -15.35 6.28
CA CYS A 138 -7.94 -14.18 7.14
C CYS A 138 -6.78 -14.41 8.11
N ASP A 139 -6.26 -13.33 8.69
CA ASP A 139 -5.11 -13.33 9.60
C ASP A 139 -5.21 -14.34 10.75
N GLY A 140 -6.40 -14.56 11.32
CA GLY A 140 -6.56 -15.55 12.40
C GLY A 140 -6.78 -16.99 11.93
N CYS A 141 -6.95 -17.22 10.63
CA CYS A 141 -7.12 -18.56 10.05
C CYS A 141 -5.87 -19.09 9.34
N ASP A 142 -4.96 -18.20 8.91
CA ASP A 142 -3.66 -18.59 8.35
C ASP A 142 -2.62 -18.78 9.48
N PRO A 143 -2.13 -20.01 9.72
CA PRO A 143 -1.11 -20.24 10.74
C PRO A 143 0.21 -19.51 10.45
N LYS A 144 0.47 -19.15 9.19
CA LYS A 144 1.70 -18.45 8.78
C LYS A 144 1.68 -16.96 9.09
N THR A 145 0.52 -16.35 9.38
CA THR A 145 0.44 -14.92 9.71
C THR A 145 1.35 -14.56 10.87
N ALA A 146 1.37 -15.37 11.93
CA ALA A 146 2.24 -15.14 13.08
C ALA A 146 3.73 -15.18 12.72
N TYR A 147 4.13 -16.07 11.79
CA TYR A 147 5.51 -16.16 11.31
C TYR A 147 5.90 -14.93 10.48
N SER A 148 4.98 -14.44 9.63
CA SER A 148 5.23 -13.25 8.81
C SER A 148 5.35 -11.98 9.66
N GLU A 149 4.46 -11.80 10.64
CA GLU A 149 4.55 -10.69 11.60
C GLU A 149 5.87 -10.74 12.38
N ALA A 150 6.24 -11.92 12.87
CA ALA A 150 7.50 -12.14 13.58
C ALA A 150 8.72 -11.81 12.71
N ALA A 151 8.72 -12.22 11.44
CA ALA A 151 9.82 -11.94 10.50
C ALA A 151 10.00 -10.43 10.26
N VAL A 152 8.89 -9.70 10.07
CA VAL A 152 8.93 -8.24 9.88
C VAL A 152 9.45 -7.53 11.12
N LEU A 153 9.02 -7.95 12.32
CA LEU A 153 9.52 -7.37 13.56
C LEU A 153 11.01 -7.69 13.78
N ALA A 154 11.44 -8.92 13.46
CA ALA A 154 12.84 -9.33 13.55
C ALA A 154 13.73 -8.52 12.60
N MET A 155 13.24 -8.17 11.41
CA MET A 155 13.94 -7.34 10.42
C MET A 155 14.30 -5.95 10.94
N PHE A 156 13.46 -5.36 11.80
CA PHE A 156 13.69 -4.04 12.38
C PHE A 156 14.24 -4.09 13.83
N SER A 157 14.52 -5.29 14.33
CA SER A 157 15.01 -5.48 15.70
C SER A 157 16.52 -5.27 15.82
N PHE A 158 16.94 -4.81 16.99
CA PHE A 158 18.35 -4.74 17.39
C PHE A 158 18.77 -5.88 18.32
N GLU A 159 17.88 -6.85 18.58
CA GLU A 159 18.17 -7.99 19.43
C GLU A 159 19.30 -8.85 18.84
N PRO A 160 20.17 -9.41 19.70
CA PRO A 160 21.09 -10.46 19.28
C PRO A 160 20.30 -11.58 18.58
N ASP A 161 20.89 -12.15 17.54
CA ASP A 161 20.34 -13.28 16.78
C ASP A 161 19.07 -13.00 15.96
N SER A 162 18.54 -11.77 15.98
CA SER A 162 17.37 -11.35 15.17
C SER A 162 17.48 -11.72 13.69
N ALA A 163 18.67 -11.57 13.10
CA ALA A 163 18.93 -11.93 11.71
C ALA A 163 18.86 -13.44 11.42
N GLU A 164 19.19 -14.29 12.40
CA GLU A 164 19.07 -15.74 12.27
C GLU A 164 17.59 -16.16 12.37
N PHE A 165 16.89 -15.65 13.40
CA PHE A 165 15.47 -15.95 13.59
C PHE A 165 14.61 -15.43 12.44
N MET A 166 14.89 -14.24 11.92
CA MET A 166 14.22 -13.71 10.72
C MET A 166 14.28 -14.70 9.57
N LYS A 167 15.45 -15.29 9.26
CA LYS A 167 15.60 -16.26 8.16
C LYS A 167 14.79 -17.53 8.39
N ARG A 168 14.73 -18.00 9.63
CA ARG A 168 13.94 -19.19 10.01
C ARG A 168 12.45 -18.92 9.82
N LEU A 169 11.96 -17.77 10.30
CA LEU A 169 10.57 -17.35 10.18
C LEU A 169 10.17 -17.14 8.69
N ASP A 170 11.04 -16.52 7.91
CA ASP A 170 10.84 -16.28 6.47
C ASP A 170 10.78 -17.61 5.69
N ALA A 171 11.62 -18.59 6.04
CA ALA A 171 11.60 -19.91 5.43
C ALA A 171 10.25 -20.64 5.61
N VAL A 172 9.57 -20.44 6.74
CA VAL A 172 8.20 -20.96 6.97
C VAL A 172 7.20 -20.25 6.05
N CYS A 173 7.30 -18.92 5.93
CA CYS A 173 6.41 -18.11 5.09
C CYS A 173 6.50 -18.56 3.62
N ASP A 174 7.73 -18.68 3.11
CA ASP A 174 8.03 -19.09 1.73
C ASP A 174 7.77 -20.57 1.46
N GLY A 175 7.43 -21.36 2.50
CA GLY A 175 7.19 -22.80 2.36
C GLY A 175 8.44 -23.62 2.08
N THR A 176 9.62 -23.05 2.30
CA THR A 176 10.91 -23.76 2.19
C THR A 176 11.26 -24.53 3.47
N ALA A 177 10.58 -24.22 4.59
CA ALA A 177 10.63 -24.97 5.83
C ALA A 177 9.22 -25.30 6.35
N THR A 178 9.13 -26.32 7.21
CA THR A 178 7.95 -26.60 8.04
C THR A 178 7.85 -25.60 9.18
N GLU A 179 6.73 -25.60 9.91
CA GLU A 179 6.54 -24.78 11.12
C GLU A 179 7.73 -24.86 12.09
N ASP A 180 8.18 -23.70 12.55
CA ASP A 180 9.31 -23.54 13.49
C ASP A 180 8.84 -22.87 14.79
N PRO A 181 8.28 -23.65 15.74
CA PRO A 181 7.71 -23.10 16.97
C PRO A 181 8.76 -22.46 17.88
N GLU A 182 10.03 -22.87 17.79
CA GLU A 182 11.12 -22.27 18.55
C GLU A 182 11.40 -20.84 18.06
N ALA A 183 11.46 -20.63 16.74
CA ALA A 183 11.65 -19.31 16.18
C ALA A 183 10.49 -18.36 16.51
N LEU A 184 9.26 -18.89 16.48
CA LEU A 184 8.07 -18.13 16.82
C LEU A 184 8.02 -17.78 18.32
N ASP A 185 8.36 -18.73 19.20
CA ASP A 185 8.43 -18.48 20.64
C ASP A 185 9.53 -17.47 21.01
N TRP A 186 10.68 -17.51 20.32
CA TRP A 186 11.69 -16.46 20.45
C TRP A 186 11.11 -15.08 20.09
N ALA A 187 10.37 -14.98 18.99
CA ALA A 187 9.77 -13.71 18.57
C ALA A 187 8.76 -13.17 19.61
N TYR A 188 7.89 -14.02 20.16
CA TYR A 188 6.98 -13.62 21.24
C TYR A 188 7.70 -13.08 22.48
N ARG A 189 8.85 -13.67 22.83
CA ARG A 189 9.64 -13.26 24.00
C ARG A 189 10.40 -11.95 23.80
N HIS A 190 10.78 -11.60 22.57
CA HIS A 190 11.73 -10.51 22.32
C HIS A 190 11.18 -9.36 21.48
N LEU A 191 10.07 -9.54 20.74
CA LEU A 191 9.63 -8.60 19.71
C LEU A 191 8.28 -7.90 19.99
N GLU A 192 7.84 -7.87 21.25
CA GLU A 192 6.54 -7.28 21.67
C GLU A 192 5.34 -7.77 20.84
N MET A 193 5.40 -9.01 20.34
CA MET A 193 4.27 -9.59 19.60
C MET A 193 3.05 -9.73 20.50
N LYS A 194 1.89 -9.36 19.96
CA LYS A 194 0.61 -9.64 20.62
C LYS A 194 0.26 -11.09 20.38
N GLU A 195 -0.19 -11.80 21.42
CA GLU A 195 -0.72 -13.15 21.24
C GLU A 195 -1.79 -13.18 20.15
N PRO A 196 -1.89 -14.28 19.37
CA PRO A 196 -2.83 -14.35 18.27
C PRO A 196 -4.24 -14.11 18.78
N ARG A 197 -5.01 -13.29 18.05
CA ARG A 197 -6.43 -13.13 18.34
C ARG A 197 -7.10 -14.49 18.15
N THR A 198 -7.55 -15.10 19.23
CA THR A 198 -8.39 -16.30 19.18
C THR A 198 -9.71 -15.89 18.52
N ILE A 199 -10.01 -16.48 17.36
CA ILE A 199 -11.31 -16.35 16.68
C ILE A 199 -12.36 -17.17 17.42
#